data_AF-K0VBL8-F1
#
_entry.id   AF-K0VBL8-F1
#
_cell.length_a   1.000
_cell.length_b   1.000
_cell.length_c   1.000
_cell.angle_alpha   90.00
_cell.angle_beta   90.00
_cell.angle_gamma   90.00
#
_symmetry.space_group_name_H-M   'P 1'
#
loop_
_entity.id
_entity.type
_entity.pdbx_description
1 polymer ?
#
loop_
_entity_poly.entity_id
_entity_poly.type
_entity_poly.pdbx_seq_one_letter_code
_entity_poly.pdbx_strand_id
1 'polypeptide(L)'
;AELLKRCEIGIAALAVVGLGFSSIFVLMAALFGFGVISALFGPIKYGILPDHLERRDLPKANAWIEGGTFIAILGGTIIAALAFSSGDNVLLFGSMMMGLSVLCWVSARMIPATGSKAPDLQIDRNVIRSSYTLVMEIREDKRLWRSALMNCWFWLVGAFILSILPTMVTELLGGSELVVPAYLTVFAVAVAVGSGIAAWMSSGRIVLLPAPIGTALLGLFSLDLAWN
;
A
#
# COMPACT_ATOMS: atom_id res chain seq x y z
N ALA A 1 2.79 12.31 -10.63
CA ALA A 1 2.02 12.18 -9.38
C ALA A 1 0.72 12.99 -9.44
N GLU A 2 0.81 14.28 -9.73
CA GLU A 2 -0.30 15.24 -9.68
C GLU A 2 -1.51 14.88 -10.55
N LEU A 3 -1.30 14.62 -11.84
CA LEU A 3 -2.36 14.21 -12.77
C LEU A 3 -3.10 12.95 -12.30
N LEU A 4 -2.36 11.97 -11.80
CA LEU A 4 -2.94 10.71 -11.32
C LEU A 4 -3.83 10.95 -10.09
N LYS A 5 -3.41 11.82 -9.17
CA LYS A 5 -4.21 12.20 -8.00
C LYS A 5 -5.40 13.09 -8.36
N ARG A 6 -5.38 13.83 -9.47
CA ARG A 6 -6.60 14.47 -10.02
C ARG A 6 -7.64 13.43 -10.43
N CYS A 7 -7.21 12.38 -11.13
CA CYS A 7 -8.12 11.30 -11.54
C CYS A 7 -8.73 10.57 -10.32
N GLU A 8 -8.02 10.53 -9.18
CA GLU A 8 -8.53 9.96 -7.92
C GLU A 8 -9.81 10.64 -7.44
N ILE A 9 -9.94 11.96 -7.65
CA ILE A 9 -11.15 12.71 -7.27
C ILE A 9 -12.36 12.20 -8.07
N GLY A 10 -12.18 11.91 -9.37
CA GLY A 10 -13.24 11.35 -10.20
C GLY A 10 -13.66 9.94 -9.77
N ILE A 11 -12.68 9.12 -9.36
CA ILE A 11 -12.94 7.75 -8.85
C ILE A 11 -13.61 7.80 -7.48
N ALA A 12 -13.20 8.73 -6.60
CA ALA A 12 -13.87 8.99 -5.34
C ALA A 12 -15.34 9.40 -5.57
N ALA A 13 -15.60 10.31 -6.52
CA ALA A 13 -16.96 10.69 -6.87
C ALA A 13 -17.80 9.49 -7.36
N LEU A 14 -17.21 8.60 -8.18
CA LEU A 14 -17.86 7.36 -8.62
C LEU A 14 -18.20 6.45 -7.43
N ALA A 15 -17.30 6.32 -6.45
CA ALA A 15 -17.56 5.55 -5.23
C ALA A 15 -18.71 6.15 -4.41
N VAL A 16 -18.75 7.48 -4.24
CA VAL A 16 -19.85 8.17 -3.53
C VAL A 16 -21.19 7.93 -4.23
N VAL A 17 -21.22 8.00 -5.56
CA VAL A 17 -22.40 7.68 -6.37
C VAL A 17 -22.81 6.21 -6.18
N GLY A 18 -21.84 5.30 -6.18
CA GLY A 18 -22.07 3.88 -5.93
C GLY A 18 -22.67 3.58 -4.55
N LEU A 19 -22.19 4.28 -3.52
CA LEU A 19 -22.75 4.20 -2.16
C LEU A 19 -24.18 4.74 -2.12
N GLY A 20 -24.43 5.89 -2.75
CA GLY A 20 -25.76 6.52 -2.78
C GLY A 20 -26.82 5.70 -3.51
N PHE A 21 -26.44 4.97 -4.57
CA PHE A 21 -27.34 4.06 -5.29
C PHE A 21 -27.32 2.62 -4.75
N SER A 22 -26.52 2.34 -3.72
CA SER A 22 -26.27 0.99 -3.21
C SER A 22 -25.93 -0.03 -4.31
N SER A 23 -25.24 0.42 -5.36
CA SER A 23 -24.95 -0.38 -6.55
C SER A 23 -23.58 -1.05 -6.43
N ILE A 24 -23.60 -2.37 -6.22
CA ILE A 24 -22.38 -3.18 -6.14
C ILE A 24 -21.52 -3.03 -7.39
N PHE A 25 -22.12 -2.99 -8.58
CA PHE A 25 -21.37 -2.83 -9.84
C PHE A 25 -20.62 -1.51 -9.91
N VAL A 26 -21.24 -0.41 -9.47
CA VAL A 26 -20.59 0.92 -9.45
C VAL A 26 -19.47 0.95 -8.41
N LEU A 27 -19.69 0.36 -7.23
CA LEU A 27 -18.67 0.24 -6.19
C LEU A 27 -17.48 -0.61 -6.65
N MET A 28 -17.72 -1.71 -7.37
CA MET A 28 -16.66 -2.53 -7.97
C MET A 28 -15.90 -1.78 -9.05
N ALA A 29 -16.57 -0.98 -9.88
CA ALA A 29 -15.91 -0.12 -10.86
C ALA A 29 -15.02 0.95 -10.19
N ALA A 30 -15.49 1.57 -9.10
CA ALA A 30 -14.71 2.51 -8.32
C ALA A 30 -13.51 1.84 -7.63
N LEU A 31 -13.71 0.65 -7.05
CA LEU A 31 -12.65 -0.15 -6.44
C LEU A 31 -11.56 -0.52 -7.46
N PHE A 32 -11.97 -0.94 -8.66
CA PHE A 32 -11.05 -1.18 -9.78
C PHE A 32 -10.26 0.10 -10.12
N GLY A 33 -10.94 1.24 -10.20
CA GLY A 33 -10.30 2.54 -10.42
C GLY A 33 -9.25 2.89 -9.37
N PHE A 34 -9.55 2.71 -8.08
CA PHE A 34 -8.58 2.90 -7.01
C PHE A 34 -7.39 1.92 -7.13
N GLY A 35 -7.65 0.68 -7.55
CA GLY A 35 -6.61 -0.30 -7.86
C GLY A 35 -5.66 0.17 -8.97
N VAL A 36 -6.19 0.71 -10.07
CA VAL A 36 -5.40 1.29 -11.18
C VAL A 36 -4.55 2.46 -10.69
N ILE A 37 -5.13 3.37 -9.90
CA ILE A 37 -4.38 4.50 -9.32
C ILE A 37 -3.26 4.01 -8.41
N SER A 38 -3.53 3.03 -7.54
CA SER A 38 -2.54 2.49 -6.61
C SER A 38 -1.38 1.83 -7.38
N ALA A 39 -1.68 1.05 -8.41
CA ALA A 39 -0.70 0.40 -9.28
C ALA A 39 0.21 1.40 -10.00
N LEU A 40 -0.33 2.53 -10.46
CA LEU A 40 0.44 3.59 -11.13
C LEU A 40 1.20 4.47 -10.14
N PHE A 41 0.64 4.73 -8.95
CA PHE A 41 1.26 5.61 -7.96
C PHE A 41 2.44 4.94 -7.24
N GLY A 42 2.41 3.61 -7.06
CA GLY A 42 3.46 2.84 -6.40
C GLY A 42 4.87 3.08 -6.98
N PRO A 43 5.08 2.92 -8.30
CA PRO A 43 6.37 3.25 -8.92
C PRO A 43 6.73 4.72 -8.82
N ILE A 44 5.76 5.63 -8.94
CA ILE A 44 5.98 7.09 -8.88
C ILE A 44 6.50 7.51 -7.49
N LYS A 45 5.94 6.97 -6.39
CA LYS A 45 6.32 7.37 -5.03
C LYS A 45 7.76 7.02 -4.67
N TYR A 46 8.29 5.89 -5.15
CA TYR A 46 9.70 5.53 -4.93
C TYR A 46 10.62 6.11 -5.99
N GLY A 47 10.16 6.23 -7.24
CA GLY A 47 10.95 6.73 -8.36
C GLY A 47 11.39 8.19 -8.21
N ILE A 48 10.63 9.00 -7.44
CA ILE A 48 10.97 10.41 -7.19
C ILE A 48 11.99 10.60 -6.07
N LEU A 49 12.21 9.61 -5.19
CA LEU A 49 13.14 9.77 -4.06
C LEU A 49 14.58 10.04 -4.50
N PRO A 50 15.16 9.31 -5.48
CA PRO A 50 16.51 9.58 -5.96
C PRO A 50 16.65 10.91 -6.71
N ASP A 51 15.54 11.57 -7.04
CA ASP A 51 15.55 12.89 -7.68
C ASP A 51 15.67 14.02 -6.64
N HIS A 52 15.24 13.78 -5.41
CA HIS A 52 15.18 14.78 -4.35
C HIS A 52 16.19 14.54 -3.21
N LEU A 53 16.69 13.33 -3.07
CA LEU A 53 17.50 12.92 -1.92
C LEU A 53 18.79 12.24 -2.34
N GLU A 54 19.82 12.40 -1.51
CA GLU A 54 21.07 11.68 -1.68
C GLU A 54 20.90 10.19 -1.37
N ARG A 55 21.76 9.34 -1.97
CA ARG A 55 21.68 7.87 -1.82
C ARG A 55 21.71 7.39 -0.37
N ARG A 56 22.40 8.12 0.53
CA ARG A 56 22.49 7.81 1.97
C ARG A 56 21.17 8.02 2.72
N ASP A 57 20.32 8.90 2.23
CA ASP A 57 19.04 9.25 2.87
C ASP A 57 17.87 8.41 2.32
N LEU A 58 18.07 7.68 1.20
CA LEU A 58 17.04 6.84 0.60
C LEU A 58 16.45 5.79 1.55
N PRO A 59 17.24 5.06 2.39
CA PRO A 59 16.66 4.12 3.35
C PRO A 59 15.74 4.81 4.37
N LYS A 60 16.12 6.01 4.84
CA LYS A 60 15.33 6.79 5.79
C LYS A 60 14.05 7.30 5.14
N ALA A 61 14.13 7.79 3.91
CA ALA A 61 12.96 8.25 3.16
C ALA A 61 11.99 7.10 2.85
N ASN A 62 12.53 5.92 2.51
CA ASN A 62 11.73 4.71 2.34
C ASN A 62 10.98 4.35 3.63
N ALA A 63 11.66 4.38 4.77
CA ALA A 63 11.02 4.12 6.07
C ALA A 63 9.89 5.11 6.39
N TRP A 64 10.04 6.40 6.05
CA TRP A 64 8.97 7.39 6.22
C TRP A 64 7.77 7.13 5.30
N ILE A 65 7.99 6.74 4.05
CA ILE A 65 6.92 6.41 3.11
C ILE A 65 6.14 5.16 3.58
N GLU A 66 6.85 4.11 4.00
CA GLU A 66 6.21 2.91 4.54
C GLU A 66 5.45 3.23 5.82
N GLY A 67 6.09 3.92 6.77
CA GLY A 67 5.46 4.32 8.03
C GLY A 67 4.19 5.15 7.83
N GLY A 68 4.25 6.13 6.94
CA GLY A 68 3.07 6.92 6.55
C GLY A 68 1.97 6.08 5.91
N THR A 69 2.33 5.08 5.09
CA THR A 69 1.38 4.15 4.47
C THR A 69 0.67 3.31 5.54
N PHE A 70 1.41 2.74 6.50
CA PHE A 70 0.81 1.97 7.59
C PHE A 70 -0.07 2.84 8.50
N ILE A 71 0.38 4.05 8.84
CA ILE A 71 -0.43 5.02 9.61
C ILE A 71 -1.73 5.34 8.86
N ALA A 72 -1.68 5.53 7.54
CA ALA A 72 -2.86 5.80 6.73
C ALA A 72 -3.82 4.60 6.69
N ILE A 73 -3.32 3.37 6.57
CA ILE A 73 -4.13 2.14 6.59
C ILE A 73 -4.83 1.99 7.95
N LEU A 74 -4.09 2.16 9.05
CA LEU A 74 -4.63 2.09 10.40
C LEU A 74 -5.67 3.17 10.66
N GLY A 75 -5.27 4.43 10.45
CA GLY A 75 -6.11 5.59 10.69
C GLY A 75 -7.38 5.52 9.85
N GLY A 76 -7.26 5.17 8.57
CA GLY A 76 -8.38 4.97 7.67
C GLY A 76 -9.34 3.89 8.16
N THR A 77 -8.83 2.72 8.57
CA THR A 77 -9.67 1.61 9.03
C THR A 77 -10.37 1.93 10.36
N ILE A 78 -9.67 2.55 11.31
CA ILE A 78 -10.26 2.96 12.60
C ILE A 78 -11.36 4.01 12.36
N ILE A 79 -11.06 5.04 11.58
CA ILE A 79 -12.03 6.09 11.24
C ILE A 79 -13.25 5.49 10.54
N ALA A 80 -13.05 4.56 9.60
CA ALA A 80 -14.14 3.89 8.91
C ALA A 80 -15.01 3.08 9.90
N ALA A 81 -14.41 2.26 10.76
CA ALA A 81 -15.13 1.46 11.75
C ALA A 81 -15.94 2.33 12.73
N LEU A 82 -15.37 3.45 13.19
CA LEU A 82 -16.07 4.41 14.05
C LEU A 82 -17.18 5.16 13.31
N ALA A 83 -17.01 5.47 12.03
CA ALA A 83 -18.04 6.11 11.23
C ALA A 83 -19.23 5.15 10.99
N PHE A 84 -18.96 3.86 10.75
CA PHE A 84 -20.00 2.83 10.53
C PHE A 84 -20.79 2.51 11.79
N SER A 85 -20.19 2.63 12.98
CA SER A 85 -20.91 2.40 14.25
C SER A 85 -22.05 3.40 14.49
N SER A 86 -22.01 4.56 13.81
CA SER A 86 -23.04 5.61 13.89
C SER A 86 -24.16 5.45 12.84
N GLY A 87 -24.12 4.39 12.02
CA GLY A 87 -25.08 4.08 10.95
C GLY A 87 -24.61 4.43 9.54
N ASP A 88 -25.33 3.94 8.53
CA ASP A 88 -25.03 4.11 7.11
C ASP A 88 -25.38 5.52 6.62
N ASN A 89 -24.47 6.48 6.85
CA ASN A 89 -24.64 7.86 6.38
C ASN A 89 -23.76 8.14 5.16
N VAL A 90 -24.33 7.98 3.97
CA VAL A 90 -23.65 8.23 2.68
C VAL A 90 -23.08 9.65 2.59
N LEU A 91 -23.76 10.66 3.18
CA LEU A 91 -23.24 12.04 3.18
C LEU A 91 -21.96 12.17 4.01
N LEU A 92 -21.89 11.51 5.17
CA LEU A 92 -20.69 11.49 5.99
C LEU A 92 -19.53 10.83 5.25
N PHE A 93 -19.71 9.59 4.80
CA PHE A 93 -18.65 8.85 4.09
C PHE A 93 -18.25 9.51 2.77
N GLY A 94 -19.23 9.99 2.02
CA GLY A 94 -19.00 10.67 0.75
C GLY A 94 -18.21 11.95 0.93
N SER A 95 -18.55 12.78 1.92
CA SER A 95 -17.81 14.00 2.22
C SER A 95 -16.37 13.72 2.69
N MET A 96 -16.17 12.70 3.52
CA MET A 96 -14.84 12.29 3.98
C MET A 96 -13.98 11.78 2.83
N MET A 97 -14.52 10.91 1.98
CA MET A 97 -13.80 10.35 0.83
C MET A 97 -13.43 11.43 -0.19
N MET A 98 -14.37 12.33 -0.51
CA MET A 98 -14.11 13.46 -1.40
C MET A 98 -13.08 14.42 -0.78
N GLY A 99 -13.23 14.79 0.49
CA GLY A 99 -12.29 15.65 1.20
C GLY A 99 -10.88 15.08 1.20
N LEU A 100 -10.72 13.78 1.48
CA LEU A 100 -9.42 13.11 1.46
C LEU A 100 -8.83 13.07 0.05
N SER A 101 -9.63 12.80 -0.99
CA SER A 101 -9.14 12.80 -2.38
C SER A 101 -8.60 14.17 -2.81
N VAL A 102 -9.27 15.26 -2.39
CA VAL A 102 -8.83 16.63 -2.65
C VAL A 102 -7.54 16.94 -1.88
N LEU A 103 -7.46 16.54 -0.60
CA LEU A 103 -6.24 16.70 0.21
C LEU A 103 -5.06 15.95 -0.42
N CYS A 104 -5.25 14.69 -0.82
CA CYS A 104 -4.25 13.90 -1.53
C CYS A 104 -3.73 14.60 -2.79
N TRP A 105 -4.63 15.19 -3.56
CA TRP A 105 -4.26 15.93 -4.76
C TRP A 105 -3.52 17.23 -4.44
N VAL A 106 -3.97 18.02 -3.46
CA VAL A 106 -3.28 19.23 -3.01
C VAL A 106 -1.87 18.89 -2.52
N SER A 107 -1.72 17.85 -1.69
CA SER A 107 -0.42 17.35 -1.24
C SER A 107 0.46 16.91 -2.41
N ALA A 108 -0.11 16.26 -3.43
CA ALA A 108 0.64 15.86 -4.62
C ALA A 108 1.11 17.06 -5.48
N ARG A 109 0.42 18.20 -5.45
CA ARG A 109 0.87 19.45 -6.10
C ARG A 109 2.06 20.09 -5.39
N MET A 110 2.19 19.87 -4.07
CA MET A 110 3.28 20.44 -3.27
C MET A 110 4.59 19.68 -3.46
N ILE A 111 4.56 18.52 -4.12
CA ILE A 111 5.76 17.77 -4.47
C ILE A 111 6.56 18.59 -5.50
N PRO A 112 7.84 18.93 -5.24
CA PRO A 112 8.64 19.70 -6.17
C PRO A 112 8.74 18.99 -7.53
N ALA A 113 8.64 19.76 -8.61
CA ALA A 113 8.71 19.20 -9.95
C ALA A 113 10.09 18.59 -10.21
N THR A 114 10.14 17.33 -10.62
CA THR A 114 11.34 16.69 -11.15
C THR A 114 11.28 16.73 -12.67
N GLY A 115 12.40 17.08 -13.31
CA GLY A 115 12.50 17.06 -14.76
C GLY A 115 12.41 15.62 -15.30
N SER A 116 11.97 15.46 -16.55
CA SER A 116 12.03 14.15 -17.19
C SER A 116 13.49 13.74 -17.37
N LYS A 117 13.89 12.63 -16.75
CA LYS A 117 15.24 12.06 -16.90
C LYS A 117 15.49 11.44 -18.28
N ALA A 118 14.43 11.13 -19.02
CA ALA A 118 14.50 10.55 -20.35
C ALA A 118 13.37 11.13 -21.24
N PRO A 119 13.49 12.40 -21.69
CA PRO A 119 12.44 13.07 -22.47
C PRO A 119 12.18 12.40 -23.83
N ASP A 120 13.19 11.75 -24.41
CA ASP A 120 13.09 11.06 -25.70
C ASP A 120 12.73 9.57 -25.59
N LEU A 121 12.38 9.08 -24.39
CA LEU A 121 12.04 7.68 -24.18
C LEU A 121 10.75 7.33 -24.94
N GLN A 122 10.88 6.46 -25.94
CA GLN A 122 9.72 5.91 -26.63
C GLN A 122 9.05 4.85 -25.76
N ILE A 123 7.84 5.16 -25.29
CA ILE A 123 7.03 4.23 -24.50
C ILE A 123 6.56 3.09 -25.40
N ASP A 124 6.91 1.86 -25.05
CA ASP A 124 6.35 0.67 -25.71
C ASP A 124 4.85 0.61 -25.43
N ARG A 125 4.04 0.61 -26.50
CA ARG A 125 2.57 0.56 -26.41
C ARG A 125 2.07 -0.82 -25.96
N ASN A 126 2.86 -1.87 -26.10
CA ASN A 126 2.51 -3.20 -25.65
C ASN A 126 2.87 -3.37 -24.18
N VAL A 127 1.91 -3.11 -23.30
CA VAL A 127 2.06 -3.21 -21.84
C VAL A 127 2.53 -4.59 -21.41
N ILE A 128 2.05 -5.66 -22.04
CA ILE A 128 2.44 -7.04 -21.70
C ILE A 128 3.91 -7.27 -22.04
N ARG A 129 4.33 -6.91 -23.25
CA ARG A 129 5.72 -7.04 -23.70
C ARG A 129 6.65 -6.21 -22.83
N SER A 130 6.32 -4.95 -22.60
CA SER A 130 7.09 -4.04 -21.75
C SER A 130 7.24 -4.58 -20.33
N SER A 131 6.16 -5.07 -19.73
CA SER A 131 6.19 -5.63 -18.38
C SER A 131 7.03 -6.91 -18.32
N TYR A 132 6.89 -7.79 -19.32
CA TYR A 132 7.68 -9.02 -19.41
C TYR A 132 9.17 -8.72 -19.54
N THR A 133 9.55 -7.79 -20.44
CA THR A 133 10.94 -7.37 -20.61
C THR A 133 11.52 -6.83 -19.30
N LEU A 134 10.81 -5.94 -18.60
CA LEU A 134 11.25 -5.42 -17.31
C LEU A 134 11.45 -6.52 -16.25
N VAL A 135 10.55 -7.49 -16.18
CA VAL A 135 10.69 -8.63 -15.26
C VAL A 135 11.91 -9.48 -15.62
N MET A 136 12.17 -9.70 -16.91
CA MET A 136 13.34 -10.43 -17.37
C MET A 136 14.64 -9.68 -17.06
N GLU A 137 14.69 -8.37 -17.23
CA GLU A 137 15.84 -7.53 -16.84
C GLU A 137 16.12 -7.61 -15.33
N ILE A 138 15.08 -7.53 -14.48
CA ILE A 138 15.22 -7.69 -13.03
C ILE A 138 15.77 -9.09 -12.68
N ARG A 139 15.40 -10.11 -13.46
CA ARG A 139 15.84 -11.49 -13.24
C ARG A 139 17.32 -11.72 -13.54
N GLU A 140 17.93 -10.91 -14.42
CA GLU A 140 19.35 -11.01 -14.75
C GLU A 140 20.23 -10.65 -13.55
N ASP A 141 19.82 -9.67 -12.74
CA ASP A 141 20.49 -9.35 -11.48
C ASP A 141 19.95 -10.22 -10.33
N LYS A 142 20.74 -11.23 -9.95
CA LYS A 142 20.41 -12.18 -8.86
C LYS A 142 20.08 -11.48 -7.53
N ARG A 143 20.69 -10.33 -7.24
CA ARG A 143 20.46 -9.58 -6.00
C ARG A 143 19.12 -8.85 -6.05
N LEU A 144 18.82 -8.17 -7.16
CA LEU A 144 17.50 -7.54 -7.35
C LEU A 144 16.38 -8.58 -7.39
N TRP A 145 16.57 -9.68 -8.12
CA TRP A 145 15.58 -10.76 -8.22
C TRP A 145 15.19 -11.33 -6.85
N ARG A 146 16.17 -11.66 -5.99
CA ARG A 146 15.90 -12.16 -4.63
C ARG A 146 15.17 -11.12 -3.78
N SER A 147 15.57 -9.86 -3.87
CA SER A 147 14.94 -8.77 -3.11
C SER A 147 13.50 -8.54 -3.55
N ALA A 148 13.24 -8.59 -4.86
CA ALA A 148 11.91 -8.48 -5.44
C ALA A 148 11.00 -9.63 -4.98
N LEU A 149 11.49 -10.88 -5.03
CA LEU A 149 10.73 -12.03 -4.54
C LEU A 149 10.39 -11.93 -3.05
N MET A 150 11.34 -11.50 -2.20
CA MET A 150 11.09 -11.28 -0.77
C MET A 150 10.02 -10.21 -0.54
N ASN A 151 10.07 -9.11 -1.29
CA ASN A 151 9.04 -8.06 -1.22
C ASN A 151 7.67 -8.57 -1.69
N CYS A 152 7.61 -9.32 -2.79
CA CYS A 152 6.38 -9.94 -3.28
C CYS A 152 5.80 -10.90 -2.23
N TRP A 153 6.63 -11.71 -1.58
CA TRP A 153 6.20 -12.63 -0.54
C TRP A 153 5.63 -11.91 0.69
N PHE A 154 6.30 -10.84 1.14
CA PHE A 154 5.81 -10.02 2.25
C PHE A 154 4.41 -9.45 1.95
N TRP A 155 4.23 -8.83 0.78
CA TRP A 155 2.94 -8.24 0.41
C TRP A 155 1.86 -9.30 0.13
N LEU A 156 2.22 -10.47 -0.41
CA LEU A 156 1.30 -11.58 -0.60
C LEU A 156 0.73 -12.04 0.74
N VAL A 157 1.59 -12.32 1.71
CA VAL A 157 1.14 -12.77 3.03
C VAL A 157 0.39 -11.66 3.76
N GLY A 158 0.84 -10.41 3.67
CA GLY A 158 0.12 -9.26 4.21
C GLY A 158 -1.30 -9.15 3.64
N ALA A 159 -1.46 -9.27 2.32
CA ALA A 159 -2.77 -9.23 1.66
C ALA A 159 -3.65 -10.41 2.09
N PHE A 160 -3.08 -11.61 2.23
CA PHE A 160 -3.80 -12.79 2.69
C PHE A 160 -4.32 -12.62 4.12
N ILE A 161 -3.44 -12.23 5.05
CA ILE A 161 -3.79 -11.97 6.45
C ILE A 161 -4.87 -10.89 6.53
N LEU A 162 -4.69 -9.75 5.85
CA LEU A 162 -5.67 -8.66 5.87
C LEU A 162 -7.04 -9.08 5.32
N SER A 163 -7.08 -9.99 4.34
CA SER A 163 -8.32 -10.45 3.72
C SER A 163 -9.11 -11.41 4.61
N ILE A 164 -8.41 -12.29 5.34
CA ILE A 164 -9.06 -13.30 6.20
C ILE A 164 -9.26 -12.82 7.63
N LEU A 165 -8.49 -11.81 8.08
CA LEU A 165 -8.52 -11.32 9.46
C LEU A 165 -9.92 -10.98 9.98
N PRO A 166 -10.80 -10.27 9.24
CA PRO A 166 -12.15 -10.01 9.73
C PRO A 166 -12.91 -11.30 10.05
N THR A 167 -12.90 -12.25 9.11
CA THR A 167 -13.52 -13.58 9.27
C THR A 167 -12.90 -14.36 10.42
N MET A 168 -11.57 -14.34 10.58
CA MET A 168 -10.91 -15.02 11.71
C MET A 168 -11.34 -14.44 13.05
N VAL A 169 -11.43 -13.11 13.16
CA VAL A 169 -11.82 -12.47 14.41
C VAL A 169 -13.28 -12.78 14.75
N THR A 170 -14.18 -12.70 13.78
CA THR A 170 -15.62 -12.85 14.02
C THR A 170 -16.09 -14.30 14.13
N GLU A 171 -15.52 -15.22 13.34
CA GLU A 171 -16.01 -16.60 13.25
C GLU A 171 -15.19 -17.60 14.09
N LEU A 172 -13.87 -17.40 14.21
CA LEU A 172 -12.97 -18.33 14.92
C LEU A 172 -12.68 -17.87 16.36
N LEU A 173 -12.40 -16.58 16.55
CA LEU A 173 -11.98 -16.03 17.85
C LEU A 173 -13.15 -15.50 18.69
N GLY A 174 -14.37 -15.45 18.14
CA GLY A 174 -15.57 -14.96 18.83
C GLY A 174 -15.52 -13.47 19.18
N GLY A 175 -14.66 -12.70 18.52
CA GLY A 175 -14.56 -11.25 18.66
C GLY A 175 -15.65 -10.52 17.87
N SER A 176 -15.98 -9.29 18.27
CA SER A 176 -16.87 -8.43 17.48
C SER A 176 -16.12 -7.71 16.36
N GLU A 177 -16.86 -7.20 15.36
CA GLU A 177 -16.28 -6.38 14.28
C GLU A 177 -15.49 -5.16 14.79
N LEU A 178 -15.86 -4.66 15.98
CA LEU A 178 -15.14 -3.57 16.66
C LEU A 178 -13.73 -3.94 17.12
N VAL A 179 -13.40 -5.23 17.22
CA VAL A 179 -12.08 -5.72 17.62
C VAL A 179 -11.14 -5.85 16.41
N VAL A 180 -11.67 -5.95 15.18
CA VAL A 180 -10.85 -6.06 13.95
C VAL A 180 -9.85 -4.90 13.81
N PRO A 181 -10.22 -3.62 14.03
CA PRO A 181 -9.27 -2.52 14.01
C PRO A 181 -8.15 -2.64 15.06
N ALA A 182 -8.41 -3.28 16.21
CA ALA A 182 -7.39 -3.51 17.23
C ALA A 182 -6.33 -4.51 16.75
N TYR A 183 -6.75 -5.61 16.10
CA TYR A 183 -5.81 -6.55 15.47
C TYR A 183 -5.00 -5.89 14.34
N LEU A 184 -5.64 -5.07 13.51
CA LEU A 184 -4.94 -4.29 12.49
C LEU A 184 -3.90 -3.34 13.11
N THR A 185 -4.25 -2.69 14.23
CA THR A 185 -3.33 -1.84 14.99
C THR A 185 -2.11 -2.62 15.46
N VAL A 186 -2.32 -3.81 16.05
CA VAL A 186 -1.21 -4.70 16.44
C VAL A 186 -0.35 -5.07 15.24
N PHE A 187 -0.96 -5.43 14.09
CA PHE A 187 -0.24 -5.77 12.87
C PHE A 187 0.68 -4.61 12.41
N ALA A 188 0.15 -3.39 12.33
CA ALA A 188 0.95 -2.25 11.89
C ALA A 188 2.02 -1.84 12.92
N VAL A 189 1.75 -1.95 14.23
CA VAL A 189 2.77 -1.74 15.27
C VAL A 189 3.89 -2.79 15.14
N ALA A 190 3.55 -4.06 14.90
CA ALA A 190 4.52 -5.12 14.67
C ALA A 190 5.39 -4.83 13.43
N VAL A 191 4.78 -4.36 12.33
CA VAL A 191 5.53 -3.95 11.14
C VAL A 191 6.44 -2.75 11.41
N ALA A 192 5.97 -1.75 12.17
CA ALA A 192 6.78 -0.59 12.54
C ALA A 192 7.99 -0.98 13.41
N VAL A 193 7.77 -1.81 14.43
CA VAL A 193 8.84 -2.33 15.30
C VAL A 193 9.82 -3.19 14.50
N GLY A 194 9.33 -4.11 13.68
CA GLY A 194 10.16 -4.95 12.81
C GLY A 194 11.00 -4.14 11.83
N SER A 195 10.42 -3.09 11.25
CA SER A 195 11.14 -2.15 10.37
C SER A 195 12.23 -1.39 11.12
N GLY A 196 11.96 -0.97 12.37
CA GLY A 196 12.96 -0.34 13.25
C GLY A 196 14.13 -1.27 13.58
N ILE A 197 13.86 -2.54 13.91
CA ILE A 197 14.89 -3.57 14.16
C ILE A 197 15.72 -3.80 12.88
N ALA A 198 15.07 -3.95 11.73
CA ALA A 198 15.76 -4.14 10.45
C ALA A 198 16.64 -2.93 10.08
N ALA A 199 16.18 -1.71 10.33
CA ALA A 199 16.95 -0.49 10.13
C ALA A 199 18.17 -0.41 11.04
N TRP A 200 18.01 -0.75 12.33
CA TRP A 200 19.11 -0.82 13.30
C TRP A 200 20.17 -1.86 12.88
N MET A 201 19.75 -3.07 12.50
CA MET A 201 20.64 -4.13 12.00
C MET A 201 21.38 -3.71 10.72
N SER A 202 20.75 -2.88 9.88
CA SER A 202 21.30 -2.46 8.60
C SER A 202 22.38 -1.37 8.75
N SER A 203 22.44 -0.64 9.87
CA SER A 203 23.51 0.32 10.19
C SER A 203 23.88 1.28 9.03
N GLY A 204 22.88 1.76 8.29
CA GLY A 204 23.07 2.67 7.14
C GLY A 204 23.59 2.00 5.86
N ARG A 205 23.75 0.68 5.83
CA ARG A 205 24.13 -0.11 4.65
C ARG A 205 22.94 -0.87 4.11
N ILE A 206 22.94 -1.16 2.81
CA ILE A 206 21.92 -2.03 2.20
C ILE A 206 22.29 -3.49 2.51
N VAL A 207 21.92 -3.96 3.70
CA VAL A 207 22.15 -5.33 4.17
C VAL A 207 20.92 -6.18 3.86
N LEU A 208 21.10 -7.27 3.12
CA LEU A 208 20.00 -8.15 2.71
C LEU A 208 19.67 -9.25 3.72
N LEU A 209 20.45 -9.39 4.80
CA LEU A 209 20.34 -10.49 5.76
C LEU A 209 19.05 -10.48 6.61
N PRO A 210 18.49 -9.34 7.04
CA PRO A 210 17.24 -9.33 7.80
C PRO A 210 16.04 -9.86 7.00
N ALA A 211 16.01 -9.65 5.68
CA ALA A 211 14.90 -10.02 4.81
C ALA A 211 14.63 -11.54 4.74
N PRO A 212 15.61 -12.44 4.51
CA PRO A 212 15.38 -13.89 4.52
C PRO A 212 15.01 -14.40 5.92
N ILE A 213 15.54 -13.82 7.00
CA ILE A 213 15.16 -14.19 8.37
C ILE A 213 13.70 -13.83 8.62
N GLY A 214 13.29 -12.60 8.29
CA GLY A 214 11.90 -12.17 8.40
C GLY A 214 10.95 -13.03 7.56
N THR A 215 11.37 -13.37 6.34
CA THR A 215 10.62 -14.28 5.45
C THR A 215 10.46 -15.68 6.07
N ALA A 216 11.52 -16.23 6.67
CA ALA A 216 11.48 -17.53 7.32
C ALA A 216 10.58 -17.55 8.57
N LEU A 217 10.68 -16.51 9.42
CA LEU A 217 9.80 -16.36 10.58
C LEU A 217 8.34 -16.25 10.17
N LEU A 218 8.06 -15.42 9.17
CA LEU A 218 6.70 -15.24 8.66
C LEU A 218 6.15 -16.54 8.04
N GLY A 219 6.99 -17.33 7.36
CA GLY A 219 6.63 -18.67 6.91
C GLY A 219 6.32 -19.63 8.06
N LEU A 220 7.16 -19.66 9.09
CA LEU A 220 6.96 -20.50 10.28
C LEU A 220 5.65 -20.18 11.00
N PHE A 221 5.38 -18.91 11.29
CA PHE A 221 4.13 -18.50 11.95
C PHE A 221 2.90 -18.70 11.07
N SER A 222 3.03 -18.59 9.75
CA SER A 222 1.92 -18.90 8.83
C SER A 222 1.58 -20.40 8.84
N LEU A 223 2.58 -21.27 8.97
CA LEU A 223 2.36 -22.73 9.11
C LEU A 223 1.73 -23.08 10.46
N ASP A 224 2.18 -22.43 11.53
CA ASP A 224 1.60 -22.59 12.87
C ASP A 224 0.11 -22.17 12.90
N LEU A 225 -0.22 -21.05 12.25
CA LEU A 225 -1.59 -20.60 12.10
C LEU A 225 -2.47 -21.55 11.27
N ALA A 226 -1.88 -22.24 10.29
CA ALA A 226 -2.62 -23.17 9.45
C ALA A 226 -2.98 -24.49 10.18
N TRP A 227 -2.30 -24.80 11.29
CA TRP A 227 -2.42 -26.07 11.99
C TRP A 227 -3.10 -25.99 13.36
N ASN A 228 -3.35 -24.78 13.86
CA ASN A 228 -4.13 -24.50 15.07
C ASN A 228 -5.49 -23.90 14.71
#